data_AF-A0A086W9H2-F1
#
_entry.id   AF-A0A086W9H2-F1
#
_cell.length_a   1.000
_cell.length_b   1.000
_cell.length_c   1.000
_cell.angle_alpha   90.00
_cell.angle_beta   90.00
_cell.angle_gamma   90.00
#
_symmetry.space_group_name_H-M   'P 1'
#
loop_
_entity.id
_entity.type
_entity.pdbx_description
1 polymer ?
#
loop_
_entity_poly.entity_id
_entity_poly.type
_entity_poly.pdbx_seq_one_letter_code
_entity_poly.pdbx_strand_id
1 'polypeptide(L)'
;MRTLATVLHGACACLLGSALLAHAQNPTQTSTDALVDPAVASKQAREIAQGDPARWYREDATSQARLRTLQKEIGAALQEARNACKRAPAAERNACMQEARATYQRDMAQAKAGIGGAAQTP
;
A
#
# COMPACT_ATOMS: atom_id res chain seq x y z
N MET A 1 54.38 -28.02 6.17
CA MET A 1 54.10 -29.41 5.76
C MET A 1 52.81 -29.39 4.96
N ARG A 2 52.88 -29.83 3.70
CA ARG A 2 51.74 -29.96 2.76
C ARG A 2 51.05 -31.30 3.02
N THR A 3 49.72 -31.35 2.94
CA THR A 3 49.02 -32.42 2.23
C THR A 3 47.75 -31.87 1.60
N LEU A 4 47.73 -31.92 0.27
CA LEU A 4 46.58 -31.78 -0.62
C LEU A 4 45.77 -33.09 -0.58
N ALA A 5 44.45 -33.01 -0.74
CA ALA A 5 43.67 -34.14 -1.26
C ALA A 5 42.55 -33.62 -2.17
N THR A 6 42.60 -34.07 -3.41
CA THR A 6 41.78 -33.72 -4.57
C THR A 6 40.50 -34.54 -4.66
N VAL A 7 39.42 -33.84 -5.01
CA VAL A 7 38.29 -34.17 -5.93
C VAL A 7 38.03 -35.65 -6.28
N LEU A 8 36.78 -36.10 -6.12
CA LEU A 8 36.18 -37.07 -7.04
C LEU A 8 34.73 -36.72 -7.39
N HIS A 9 34.48 -36.66 -8.68
CA HIS A 9 33.21 -36.36 -9.34
C HIS A 9 32.25 -37.55 -9.19
N GLY A 10 31.02 -37.28 -8.75
CA GLY A 10 29.90 -38.21 -8.86
C GLY A 10 28.92 -37.73 -9.93
N ALA A 11 28.97 -38.31 -11.12
CA ALA A 11 27.95 -38.16 -12.16
C ALA A 11 27.44 -39.56 -12.56
N CYS A 12 26.17 -39.84 -12.24
CA CYS A 12 25.25 -40.83 -12.85
C CYS A 12 24.05 -40.94 -11.90
N ALA A 13 22.79 -40.99 -12.29
CA ALA A 13 22.20 -41.25 -13.59
C ALA A 13 20.82 -40.57 -13.68
N CYS A 14 20.43 -40.25 -14.90
CA CYS A 14 19.10 -39.81 -15.30
C CYS A 14 18.01 -40.75 -14.77
N LEU A 15 16.83 -40.22 -14.45
CA LEU A 15 15.59 -40.47 -15.20
C LEU A 15 14.41 -39.69 -14.57
N LEU A 16 13.79 -38.86 -15.41
CA LEU A 16 12.35 -38.55 -15.47
C LEU A 16 11.73 -37.77 -14.30
N GLY A 17 11.37 -36.51 -14.56
CA GLY A 17 10.46 -35.79 -13.67
C GLY A 17 10.34 -34.30 -13.93
N SER A 18 9.71 -33.95 -15.05
CA SER A 18 8.92 -32.72 -15.22
C SER A 18 9.66 -31.38 -15.21
N ALA A 19 9.71 -30.79 -16.41
CA ALA A 19 9.83 -29.34 -16.57
C ALA A 19 8.77 -28.64 -15.72
N LEU A 20 9.20 -27.90 -14.68
CA LEU A 20 8.41 -26.81 -14.11
C LEU A 20 8.44 -25.63 -15.09
N LEU A 21 7.76 -25.80 -16.23
CA LEU A 21 7.28 -24.70 -17.04
C LEU A 21 6.13 -24.03 -16.29
N ALA A 22 6.36 -22.78 -15.91
CA ALA A 22 5.37 -21.71 -15.83
C ALA A 22 3.96 -22.09 -15.30
N HIS A 23 3.76 -21.94 -13.99
CA HIS A 23 2.42 -21.61 -13.48
C HIS A 23 2.25 -20.08 -13.46
N ALA A 24 2.32 -19.44 -14.63
CA ALA A 24 1.66 -18.15 -14.84
C ALA A 24 0.17 -18.42 -15.04
N GLN A 25 -0.47 -19.02 -14.04
CA GLN A 25 -1.92 -19.16 -13.99
C GLN A 25 -2.42 -17.90 -13.30
N ASN A 26 -2.76 -16.89 -14.10
CA ASN A 26 -3.68 -15.85 -13.66
C ASN A 26 -5.05 -16.53 -13.61
N PRO A 27 -5.57 -16.97 -12.44
CA PRO A 27 -6.95 -17.43 -12.39
C PRO A 27 -7.77 -16.27 -12.92
N THR A 28 -8.64 -16.54 -13.90
CA THR A 28 -9.65 -15.64 -14.41
C THR A 28 -10.14 -14.76 -13.26
N GLN A 29 -9.72 -13.49 -13.23
CA GLN A 29 -10.30 -12.50 -12.34
C GLN A 29 -11.78 -12.47 -12.70
N THR A 30 -12.61 -13.16 -11.94
CA THR A 30 -14.06 -12.97 -12.01
C THR A 30 -14.29 -11.52 -11.58
N SER A 31 -14.39 -10.61 -12.54
CA SER A 31 -14.77 -9.25 -12.24
C SER A 31 -16.12 -9.30 -11.53
N THR A 32 -16.17 -8.74 -10.33
CA THR A 32 -17.42 -8.62 -9.56
C THR A 32 -18.30 -7.48 -10.07
N ASP A 33 -17.95 -6.86 -11.21
CA ASP A 33 -18.75 -5.81 -11.84
C ASP A 33 -20.20 -6.26 -12.12
N ALA A 34 -20.43 -7.57 -12.32
CA ALA A 34 -21.77 -8.15 -12.46
C ALA A 34 -22.63 -8.06 -11.18
N LEU A 35 -22.04 -7.76 -10.01
CA LEU A 35 -22.73 -7.58 -8.73
C LEU A 35 -23.05 -6.10 -8.43
N VAL A 36 -22.68 -5.17 -9.31
CA VAL A 36 -22.96 -3.74 -9.13
C VAL A 36 -24.43 -3.46 -9.46
N ASP A 37 -25.12 -2.74 -8.57
CA ASP A 37 -26.49 -2.28 -8.80
C ASP A 37 -26.60 -1.56 -10.17
N PRO A 38 -27.60 -1.89 -11.03
CA PRO A 38 -27.68 -1.33 -12.38
C PRO A 38 -27.72 0.20 -12.44
N ALA A 39 -28.28 0.86 -11.43
CA ALA A 39 -28.28 2.32 -11.37
C ALA A 39 -26.89 2.88 -11.04
N VAL A 40 -26.13 2.20 -10.18
CA VAL A 40 -24.73 2.53 -9.88
C VAL A 40 -23.85 2.31 -11.12
N ALA A 41 -24.01 1.18 -11.80
CA ALA A 41 -23.28 0.89 -13.04
C ALA A 41 -23.56 1.94 -14.12
N SER A 42 -24.82 2.32 -14.30
CA SER A 42 -25.21 3.39 -15.24
C SER A 42 -24.61 4.75 -14.86
N LYS A 43 -24.49 5.04 -13.55
CA LYS A 43 -23.84 6.26 -13.08
C LYS A 43 -22.34 6.24 -13.35
N GLN A 44 -21.65 5.15 -13.02
CA GLN A 44 -20.21 5.00 -13.28
C GLN A 44 -19.89 5.12 -14.77
N ALA A 45 -20.70 4.52 -15.65
CA ALA A 45 -20.53 4.64 -17.10
C ALA A 45 -20.61 6.09 -17.59
N ARG A 46 -21.52 6.89 -17.03
CA ARG A 46 -21.61 8.32 -17.34
C ARG A 46 -20.40 9.10 -16.83
N GLU A 47 -19.91 8.80 -15.63
CA GLU A 47 -18.73 9.45 -15.06
C GLU A 47 -17.46 9.10 -15.86
N ILE A 48 -17.29 7.84 -16.26
CA ILE A 48 -16.19 7.39 -17.13
C ILE A 48 -16.27 8.10 -18.49
N ALA A 49 -17.47 8.21 -19.08
CA ALA A 49 -17.66 8.93 -20.33
C ALA A 49 -17.36 10.44 -20.23
N GLN A 50 -17.47 11.04 -19.04
CA GLN A 50 -17.08 12.42 -18.78
C GLN A 50 -15.56 12.59 -18.63
N GLY A 51 -14.82 11.49 -18.44
CA GLY A 51 -13.38 11.47 -18.22
C GLY A 51 -12.97 11.88 -16.82
N ASP A 52 -11.67 11.81 -16.55
CA ASP A 52 -11.13 12.16 -15.25
C ASP A 52 -11.27 13.67 -14.97
N PRO A 53 -11.62 14.06 -13.73
CA PRO A 53 -11.61 15.46 -13.35
C PRO A 53 -10.23 16.09 -13.55
N ALA A 54 -10.14 17.25 -14.20
CA ALA A 54 -8.87 17.95 -14.43
C ALA A 54 -8.06 18.22 -13.14
N ARG A 55 -8.71 18.23 -11.97
CA ARG A 55 -8.04 18.35 -10.67
C ARG A 55 -7.14 17.14 -10.35
N TRP A 56 -7.45 15.94 -10.84
CA TRP A 56 -6.67 14.72 -10.57
C TRP A 56 -5.22 14.84 -11.05
N TYR A 57 -4.98 15.62 -12.10
CA TYR A 57 -3.64 15.84 -12.65
C TYR A 57 -2.94 17.09 -12.09
N ARG A 58 -3.54 17.75 -11.08
CA ARG A 58 -2.92 18.91 -10.43
C ARG A 58 -2.28 18.50 -9.11
N GLU A 59 -0.95 18.40 -9.17
CA GLU A 59 -0.10 18.21 -8.00
C GLU A 59 -0.23 19.34 -6.99
N ASP A 60 -0.06 18.99 -5.71
CA ASP A 60 0.06 19.97 -4.64
C ASP A 60 1.46 20.62 -4.67
N ALA A 61 1.65 21.54 -5.61
CA ALA A 61 2.97 22.10 -5.91
C ALA A 61 3.52 23.02 -4.80
N THR A 62 2.67 23.62 -3.98
CA THR A 62 3.11 24.53 -2.91
C THR A 62 3.30 23.79 -1.60
N SER A 63 4.26 24.23 -0.80
CA SER A 63 4.46 23.77 0.58
C SER A 63 3.17 23.81 1.41
N GLN A 64 2.35 24.86 1.27
CA GLN A 64 1.07 24.93 1.97
C GLN A 64 0.06 23.88 1.45
N ALA A 65 0.01 23.63 0.14
CA ALA A 65 -0.85 22.61 -0.44
C ALA A 65 -0.45 21.21 0.05
N ARG A 66 0.85 20.87 0.00
CA ARG A 66 1.37 19.61 0.54
C ARG A 66 1.03 19.42 2.02
N LEU A 67 1.16 20.48 2.83
CA LEU A 67 0.83 20.39 4.25
C LEU A 67 -0.64 20.10 4.46
N ARG A 68 -1.54 20.74 3.69
CA ARG A 68 -2.98 20.46 3.78
C ARG A 68 -3.31 19.02 3.39
N THR A 69 -2.60 18.45 2.42
CA THR A 69 -2.78 17.06 2.00
C THR A 69 -2.31 16.09 3.08
N LEU A 70 -1.09 16.28 3.61
CA LEU A 70 -0.59 15.48 4.75
C LEU A 70 -1.53 15.54 5.95
N GLN A 71 -2.10 16.70 6.28
CA GLN A 71 -3.05 16.83 7.38
C GLN A 71 -4.31 15.96 7.19
N LYS A 72 -4.80 15.86 5.95
CA LYS A 72 -5.94 14.99 5.62
C LYS A 72 -5.57 13.52 5.72
N GLU A 73 -4.42 13.14 5.18
CA GLU A 73 -3.92 11.77 5.18
C GLU A 73 -3.67 11.28 6.61
N ILE A 74 -2.98 12.08 7.43
CA ILE A 74 -2.72 11.78 8.84
C ILE A 74 -4.04 11.69 9.64
N GLY A 75 -5.01 12.57 9.35
CA GLY A 75 -6.34 12.51 9.95
C GLY A 75 -7.10 11.23 9.57
N ALA A 76 -7.03 10.82 8.31
CA ALA A 76 -7.62 9.57 7.84
C ALA A 76 -6.95 8.35 8.49
N ALA A 77 -5.61 8.33 8.57
CA ALA A 77 -4.85 7.29 9.24
C ALA A 77 -5.23 7.16 10.73
N LEU A 78 -5.38 8.28 11.45
CA LEU A 78 -5.88 8.27 12.82
C LEU A 78 -7.28 7.65 12.91
N GLN A 79 -8.18 8.02 11.99
CA GLN A 79 -9.54 7.49 11.99
C GLN A 79 -9.56 5.98 11.73
N GLU A 80 -8.73 5.49 10.82
CA GLU A 80 -8.54 4.06 10.56
C GLU A 80 -7.98 3.34 11.78
N ALA A 81 -6.91 3.85 12.39
CA ALA A 81 -6.31 3.30 13.59
C ALA A 81 -7.32 3.22 14.75
N ARG A 82 -8.11 4.28 14.97
CA ARG A 82 -9.18 4.28 15.99
C ARG A 82 -10.25 3.24 15.70
N ASN A 83 -10.61 3.04 14.43
CA ASN A 83 -11.58 2.02 14.04
C ASN A 83 -11.04 0.60 14.27
N ALA A 84 -9.75 0.37 14.01
CA ALA A 84 -9.08 -0.87 14.37
C ALA A 84 -9.05 -1.08 15.89
N CYS A 85 -8.70 -0.06 16.68
CA CYS A 85 -8.68 -0.14 18.15
C CYS A 85 -10.05 -0.50 18.74
N LYS A 86 -11.16 -0.04 18.14
CA LYS A 86 -12.51 -0.41 18.60
C LYS A 86 -12.80 -1.91 18.44
N ARG A 87 -12.12 -2.59 17.51
CA ARG A 87 -12.24 -4.04 17.29
C ARG A 87 -11.27 -4.85 18.15
N ALA A 88 -10.30 -4.20 18.79
CA ALA A 88 -9.34 -4.85 19.67
C ALA A 88 -10.00 -5.36 20.97
N PRO A 89 -9.37 -6.36 21.65
CA PRO A 89 -9.78 -6.81 22.98
C PRO A 89 -9.94 -5.65 23.96
N ALA A 90 -10.91 -5.77 24.87
CA ALA A 90 -11.23 -4.69 25.81
C ALA A 90 -10.03 -4.25 26.67
N ALA A 91 -9.19 -5.22 27.08
CA ALA A 91 -7.99 -4.97 27.87
C ALA A 91 -6.93 -4.11 27.14
N GLU A 92 -6.86 -4.20 25.81
CA GLU A 92 -5.85 -3.51 24.99
C GLU A 92 -6.38 -2.20 24.39
N ARG A 93 -7.71 -2.05 24.34
CA ARG A 93 -8.38 -0.95 23.61
C ARG A 93 -7.92 0.44 24.05
N ASN A 94 -7.72 0.66 25.34
CA ASN A 94 -7.27 1.96 25.85
C ASN A 94 -5.85 2.27 25.38
N ALA A 95 -4.92 1.32 25.58
CA ALA A 95 -3.54 1.46 25.14
C ALA A 95 -3.46 1.71 23.63
N CYS A 96 -4.21 0.96 22.83
CA CYS A 96 -4.30 1.16 21.37
C CYS A 96 -4.77 2.58 21.02
N MET A 97 -5.82 3.09 21.68
CA MET A 97 -6.33 4.43 21.43
C MET A 97 -5.31 5.53 21.79
N GLN A 98 -4.49 5.31 22.82
CA GLN A 98 -3.43 6.26 23.17
C GLN A 98 -2.30 6.22 22.15
N GLU A 99 -1.88 5.04 21.70
CA GLU A 99 -0.85 4.94 20.67
C GLU A 99 -1.31 5.59 19.36
N ALA A 100 -2.56 5.36 18.94
CA ALA A 100 -3.11 6.02 17.75
C ALA A 100 -3.04 7.56 17.84
N ARG A 101 -3.34 8.13 19.03
CA ARG A 101 -3.21 9.58 19.26
C ARG A 101 -1.77 10.05 19.28
N ALA A 102 -0.87 9.27 19.89
CA ALA A 102 0.55 9.59 19.95
C ALA A 102 1.16 9.61 18.53
N THR A 103 0.83 8.63 17.69
CA THR A 103 1.21 8.59 16.27
C THR A 103 0.70 9.82 15.53
N TYR A 104 -0.59 10.14 15.65
CA TYR A 104 -1.14 11.36 15.05
C TYR A 104 -0.36 12.63 15.44
N GLN A 105 -0.02 12.80 16.72
CA GLN A 105 0.73 13.97 17.19
C GLN A 105 2.13 14.02 16.58
N ARG A 106 2.83 12.88 16.55
CA ARG A 106 4.16 12.77 15.93
C ARG A 106 4.11 13.08 14.44
N ASP A 107 3.16 12.50 13.72
CA ASP A 107 3.05 12.67 12.26
C ASP A 107 2.69 14.12 11.92
N MET A 108 1.81 14.77 12.68
CA MET A 108 1.49 16.18 12.48
C MET A 108 2.69 17.10 12.76
N ALA A 109 3.53 16.77 13.75
CA ALA A 109 4.75 17.50 14.03
C ALA A 109 5.78 17.32 12.88
N GLN A 110 5.96 16.09 12.41
CA GLN A 110 6.82 15.77 11.27
C GLN A 110 6.35 16.46 9.99
N ALA A 111 5.04 16.44 9.70
CA ALA A 111 4.47 17.13 8.55
C ALA A 111 4.77 18.63 8.60
N LYS A 112 4.59 19.29 9.75
CA LYS A 112 4.93 20.72 9.88
C LYS A 112 6.42 20.99 9.68
N ALA A 113 7.29 20.12 10.19
CA ALA A 113 8.73 20.27 10.05
C ALA A 113 9.22 20.02 8.60
N GLY A 114 8.68 19.00 7.91
CA GLY A 114 9.14 18.56 6.59
C GLY A 114 8.80 19.51 5.44
N ILE A 115 7.78 20.35 5.60
CA ILE A 115 7.30 21.27 4.56
C ILE A 115 8.28 22.41 4.24
N GLY A 116 9.22 22.70 5.17
CA GLY A 116 10.34 23.60 4.96
C GLY A 116 11.58 22.94 4.34
N GLY A 117 11.69 21.61 4.41
CA GLY A 117 12.83 20.84 3.87
C GLY A 117 12.60 20.32 2.44
N ALA A 118 11.36 20.00 2.07
CA ALA A 118 11.01 19.41 0.77
C ALA A 118 10.97 20.41 -0.42
N ALA A 119 11.42 21.66 -0.23
CA ALA A 119 11.54 22.66 -1.30
C ALA A 119 12.86 22.54 -2.10
N GLN A 120 13.71 21.56 -1.78
CA GLN A 120 15.03 21.38 -2.39
C GLN A 120 15.15 19.98 -3.01
N THR A 121 14.46 19.77 -4.12
CA THR A 121 14.88 18.75 -5.08
C THR A 121 14.67 19.36 -6.47
N PRO A 122 15.74 19.54 -7.27
CA PRO A 122 15.68 20.19 -8.58
C PRO A 122 14.87 19.40 -9.61
#